data_AF-A0A0L0UNF4-F1
#
_entry.id   AF-A0A0L0UNF4-F1
#
_cell.length_a   1.000
_cell.length_b   1.000
_cell.length_c   1.000
_cell.angle_alpha   90.00
_cell.angle_beta   90.00
_cell.angle_gamma   90.00
#
_symmetry.space_group_name_H-M   'P 1'
#
loop_
_entity.id
_entity.type
_entity.pdbx_description
1 polymer ?
#
loop_
_entity_poly.entity_id
_entity_poly.type
_entity_poly.pdbx_seq_one_letter_code
_entity_poly.pdbx_strand_id
1 'polypeptide(L)'
;MSTEPNKTDSGLNASSLKLCTEKLNDNNFANWRYDMKCALGIMNLDHYIITHTAALKAQPDYDAKLKLVTNYIRFHLSRDKSHRFVDDLDTYDPKALWDSILSYYAGRTVENTANLMERLHDHTFDEADMQTSINTFRSVYKLMLEVSSGRFDKNTLEALWIFFVIKRLPSPFYVFRTLQFSSWKDDTVFSMTTFLSALETELRRQKEVQAQATATATALATTQNFRQNQSNQSHGSNNNNNNRNRGRRPFCQNG
;
A
#
# COMPACT_ATOMS: atom_id res chain seq x y z
N MET A 1 -46.27 -30.36 -21.47
CA MET A 1 -44.98 -30.27 -20.76
C MET A 1 -44.20 -29.16 -21.42
N SER A 2 -44.28 -27.95 -20.87
CA SER A 2 -43.53 -26.79 -21.35
C SER A 2 -42.55 -26.41 -20.25
N THR A 3 -41.25 -26.51 -20.58
CA THR A 3 -40.14 -26.12 -19.72
C THR A 3 -40.00 -24.59 -19.74
N GLU A 4 -40.32 -23.93 -18.63
CA GLU A 4 -39.91 -22.54 -18.39
C GLU A 4 -38.41 -22.49 -18.09
N PRO A 5 -37.67 -21.49 -18.62
CA PRO A 5 -36.27 -21.29 -18.27
C PRO A 5 -36.17 -20.62 -16.89
N ASN A 6 -35.40 -21.25 -16.01
CA ASN A 6 -34.95 -20.70 -14.73
C ASN A 6 -34.32 -19.31 -14.94
N LYS A 7 -35.06 -18.28 -14.55
CA LYS A 7 -34.52 -16.94 -14.33
C LYS A 7 -33.70 -17.01 -13.05
N THR A 8 -32.39 -17.15 -13.20
CA THR A 8 -31.45 -16.96 -12.08
C THR A 8 -31.42 -15.46 -11.79
N ASP A 9 -32.29 -15.02 -10.88
CA ASP A 9 -32.06 -13.79 -10.14
C ASP A 9 -30.72 -13.96 -9.44
N SER A 10 -29.69 -13.36 -10.03
CA SER A 10 -28.44 -13.05 -9.35
C SER A 10 -28.72 -11.90 -8.39
N GLY A 11 -29.52 -12.21 -7.36
CA GLY A 11 -29.67 -11.37 -6.20
C GLY A 11 -28.28 -11.11 -5.64
N LEU A 12 -27.86 -9.85 -5.69
CA LEU A 12 -26.65 -9.37 -5.04
C LEU A 12 -26.64 -9.89 -3.61
N ASN A 13 -25.67 -10.74 -3.30
CA ASN A 13 -25.44 -11.22 -1.95
C ASN A 13 -25.16 -10.00 -1.07
N ALA A 14 -26.16 -9.55 -0.31
CA ALA A 14 -26.09 -8.46 0.66
C ALA A 14 -25.14 -8.76 1.86
N SER A 15 -24.40 -9.87 1.78
CA SER A 15 -23.71 -10.56 2.85
C SER A 15 -22.22 -10.23 2.98
N SER A 16 -21.71 -9.19 2.31
CA SER A 16 -20.37 -8.65 2.62
C SER A 16 -20.38 -7.14 2.80
N LEU A 17 -21.23 -6.64 3.70
CA LEU A 17 -21.13 -5.28 4.28
C LEU A 17 -19.90 -5.18 5.22
N LYS A 18 -18.76 -5.69 4.74
CA LYS A 18 -17.46 -5.61 5.39
C LYS A 18 -16.89 -4.24 5.09
N LEU A 19 -16.20 -3.66 6.06
CA LEU A 19 -15.40 -2.46 5.85
C LEU A 19 -14.39 -2.74 4.73
N CYS A 20 -14.51 -2.01 3.61
CA CYS A 20 -13.54 -2.05 2.51
C CYS A 20 -12.30 -1.19 2.80
N THR A 21 -12.42 -0.30 3.79
CA THR A 21 -11.39 0.62 4.23
C THR A 21 -11.61 0.96 5.70
N GLU A 22 -10.59 1.50 6.36
CA GLU A 22 -10.76 2.07 7.71
C GLU A 22 -11.84 3.16 7.70
N LYS A 23 -12.54 3.34 8.82
CA LYS A 23 -13.53 4.40 8.91
C LYS A 23 -12.90 5.77 8.68
N LEU A 24 -13.59 6.63 7.92
CA LEU A 24 -13.11 7.95 7.56
C LEU A 24 -12.76 8.78 8.80
N ASN A 25 -11.54 9.28 8.82
CA ASN A 25 -11.00 10.23 9.79
C ASN A 25 -10.22 11.34 9.07
N ASP A 26 -9.67 12.29 9.82
CA ASP A 26 -8.95 13.44 9.24
C ASP A 26 -7.66 13.06 8.51
N ASN A 27 -7.14 11.86 8.77
CA ASN A 27 -5.88 11.40 8.24
C ASN A 27 -6.05 10.45 7.04
N ASN A 28 -7.12 9.68 6.94
CA ASN A 28 -7.18 8.65 5.89
C ASN A 28 -7.98 9.05 4.64
N PHE A 29 -8.48 10.29 4.53
CA PHE A 29 -9.38 10.69 3.43
C PHE A 29 -8.92 10.30 2.03
N ALA A 30 -7.65 10.52 1.65
CA ALA A 30 -7.16 10.17 0.31
C ALA A 30 -7.27 8.67 0.00
N ASN A 31 -6.86 7.82 0.96
CA ASN A 31 -6.96 6.37 0.84
C ASN A 31 -8.42 5.92 0.90
N TRP A 32 -9.19 6.44 1.86
CA TRP A 32 -10.60 6.18 2.02
C TRP A 32 -11.39 6.47 0.73
N ARG A 33 -11.15 7.63 0.10
CA ARG A 33 -11.80 8.02 -1.16
C ARG A 33 -11.50 7.04 -2.28
N TYR A 34 -10.26 6.59 -2.38
CA TYR A 34 -9.84 5.61 -3.39
C TYR A 34 -10.50 4.25 -3.14
N ASP A 35 -10.36 3.69 -1.94
CA ASP A 35 -10.89 2.38 -1.58
C ASP A 35 -12.41 2.33 -1.71
N MET A 36 -13.10 3.40 -1.27
CA MET A 36 -14.55 3.51 -1.38
C MET A 36 -15.01 3.51 -2.83
N LYS A 37 -14.34 4.29 -3.70
CA LYS A 37 -14.64 4.29 -5.14
C LYS A 37 -14.43 2.91 -5.76
N CYS A 38 -13.33 2.24 -5.43
CA CYS A 38 -13.06 0.89 -5.92
C CYS A 38 -14.12 -0.12 -5.45
N ALA A 39 -14.49 -0.07 -4.17
CA ALA A 39 -15.52 -0.94 -3.61
C ALA A 39 -16.88 -0.75 -4.29
N LEU A 40 -17.30 0.50 -4.48
CA LEU A 40 -18.53 0.82 -5.22
C LEU A 40 -18.44 0.35 -6.67
N GLY A 41 -17.30 0.52 -7.34
CA GLY A 41 -17.09 0.05 -8.72
C GLY A 41 -17.18 -1.47 -8.85
N ILE A 42 -16.61 -2.23 -7.91
CA ILE A 42 -16.74 -3.70 -7.87
C ILE A 42 -18.20 -4.13 -7.71
N MET A 43 -18.99 -3.36 -6.96
CA MET A 43 -20.42 -3.61 -6.77
C MET A 43 -21.29 -3.08 -7.93
N ASN A 44 -20.69 -2.43 -8.94
CA ASN A 44 -21.39 -1.68 -9.99
C ASN A 44 -22.36 -0.64 -9.39
N LEU A 45 -21.86 0.17 -8.45
CA LEU A 45 -22.61 1.20 -7.73
C LEU A 45 -21.95 2.59 -7.82
N ASP A 46 -20.79 2.71 -8.47
CA ASP A 46 -20.01 3.94 -8.58
C ASP A 46 -20.74 5.04 -9.38
N HIS A 47 -21.68 4.67 -10.24
CA HIS A 47 -22.49 5.63 -11.00
C HIS A 47 -23.52 6.40 -10.14
N TYR A 48 -23.75 5.97 -8.88
CA TYR A 48 -24.62 6.65 -7.91
C TYR A 48 -23.90 7.72 -7.07
N ILE A 49 -22.59 7.90 -7.21
CA ILE A 49 -21.83 8.98 -6.55
C ILE A 49 -21.36 10.05 -7.54
N ILE A 50 -21.88 10.01 -8.77
CA ILE A 50 -21.64 11.00 -9.83
C ILE A 50 -22.97 11.58 -10.32
N THR A 51 -22.96 12.41 -11.35
CA THR A 51 -24.20 12.95 -11.92
C THR A 51 -25.08 11.84 -12.51
N HIS A 52 -26.29 11.69 -11.94
CA HIS A 52 -27.24 10.68 -12.38
C HIS A 52 -27.87 11.04 -13.73
N THR A 53 -27.72 10.14 -14.71
CA THR A 53 -28.37 10.27 -16.02
C THR A 53 -29.87 9.99 -15.94
N ALA A 54 -30.63 10.45 -16.93
CA ALA A 54 -32.07 10.15 -17.02
C ALA A 54 -32.33 8.64 -17.12
N ALA A 55 -31.49 7.91 -17.84
CA ALA A 55 -31.59 6.45 -17.97
C ALA A 55 -31.38 5.73 -16.62
N LEU A 56 -30.48 6.23 -15.78
CA LEU A 56 -30.26 5.68 -14.45
C LEU A 56 -31.48 5.86 -13.55
N LYS A 57 -32.07 7.07 -13.55
CA LYS A 57 -33.27 7.39 -12.76
C LYS A 57 -34.50 6.59 -13.19
N ALA A 58 -34.53 6.11 -14.43
CA ALA A 58 -35.63 5.31 -14.96
C ALA A 58 -35.56 3.82 -14.54
N GLN A 59 -34.49 3.37 -13.87
CA GLN A 59 -34.39 1.99 -13.43
C GLN A 59 -35.34 1.68 -12.27
N PRO A 60 -35.99 0.49 -12.27
CA PRO A 60 -37.00 0.15 -11.27
C PRO A 60 -36.43 -0.03 -9.86
N ASP A 61 -35.13 -0.30 -9.73
CA ASP A 61 -34.42 -0.48 -8.45
C ASP A 61 -33.66 0.77 -8.00
N TYR A 62 -33.82 1.91 -8.70
CA TYR A 62 -33.06 3.13 -8.46
C TYR A 62 -33.08 3.57 -6.98
N ASP A 63 -34.25 3.67 -6.36
CA ASP A 63 -34.37 4.10 -4.96
C ASP A 63 -33.73 3.12 -3.97
N ALA A 64 -33.87 1.80 -4.24
CA ALA A 64 -33.25 0.77 -3.43
C ALA A 64 -31.72 0.85 -3.51
N LYS A 65 -31.17 1.18 -4.68
CA LYS A 65 -29.74 1.39 -4.90
C LYS A 65 -29.23 2.66 -4.25
N LEU A 66 -29.97 3.77 -4.31
CA LEU A 66 -29.63 4.99 -3.58
C LEU A 66 -29.49 4.73 -2.08
N LYS A 67 -30.46 4.00 -1.50
CA LYS A 67 -30.44 3.60 -0.10
C LYS A 67 -29.25 2.71 0.23
N LEU A 68 -28.95 1.72 -0.63
CA LEU A 68 -27.79 0.84 -0.46
C LEU A 68 -26.48 1.62 -0.45
N VAL A 69 -26.23 2.46 -1.47
CA VAL A 69 -24.99 3.23 -1.58
C VAL A 69 -24.85 4.23 -0.44
N THR A 70 -25.92 4.95 -0.10
CA THR A 70 -25.91 5.90 1.02
C THR A 70 -25.51 5.20 2.32
N ASN A 71 -26.16 4.08 2.64
CA ASN A 71 -25.87 3.35 3.86
C ASN A 71 -24.48 2.72 3.84
N TYR A 72 -24.00 2.29 2.67
CA TYR A 72 -22.64 1.79 2.51
C TYR A 72 -21.61 2.88 2.83
N ILE A 73 -21.78 4.10 2.31
CA ILE A 73 -20.90 5.24 2.62
C ILE A 73 -20.97 5.57 4.11
N ARG A 74 -22.18 5.69 4.68
CA ARG A 74 -22.39 5.98 6.12
C ARG A 74 -21.69 4.97 7.03
N PHE A 75 -21.74 3.69 6.69
CA PHE A 75 -21.09 2.63 7.47
C PHE A 75 -19.56 2.79 7.55
N HIS A 76 -18.97 3.44 6.55
CA HIS A 76 -17.53 3.73 6.47
C HIS A 76 -17.17 5.12 7.00
N LEU A 77 -18.10 5.84 7.63
CA LEU A 77 -17.80 7.05 8.39
C LEU A 77 -17.50 6.67 9.85
N SER A 78 -16.51 7.34 10.45
CA SER A 78 -16.38 7.33 11.90
C SER A 78 -17.57 8.08 12.53
N ARG A 79 -17.81 7.88 13.83
CA ARG A 79 -18.97 8.47 14.51
C ARG A 79 -18.99 9.99 14.40
N ASP A 80 -17.83 10.63 14.61
CA ASP A 80 -17.68 12.08 14.52
C ASP A 80 -17.96 12.60 13.10
N LYS A 81 -17.49 11.88 12.07
CA LYS A 81 -17.76 12.24 10.68
C LYS A 81 -19.21 11.99 10.29
N SER A 82 -19.84 10.94 10.82
CA SER A 82 -21.28 10.71 10.60
C SER A 82 -22.11 11.86 11.12
N HIS A 83 -21.83 12.37 12.33
CA HIS A 83 -22.55 13.53 12.88
C HIS A 83 -22.37 14.83 12.07
N ARG A 84 -21.27 14.95 11.31
CA ARG A 84 -21.02 16.12 10.47
C ARG A 84 -21.70 16.06 9.11
N PHE A 85 -21.75 14.87 8.50
CA PHE A 85 -22.20 14.72 7.11
C PHE A 85 -23.60 14.13 6.98
N VAL A 86 -24.18 13.61 8.06
CA VAL A 86 -25.47 12.92 8.07
C VAL A 86 -26.39 13.56 9.10
N ASP A 87 -27.21 14.50 8.65
CA ASP A 87 -28.20 15.17 9.50
C ASP A 87 -29.47 14.33 9.66
N ASP A 88 -29.96 13.75 8.57
CA ASP A 88 -31.16 12.91 8.52
C ASP A 88 -30.83 11.50 8.01
N LEU A 89 -31.26 10.48 8.74
CA LEU A 89 -31.07 9.07 8.41
C LEU A 89 -32.06 8.56 7.35
N ASP A 90 -33.18 9.26 7.16
CA ASP A 90 -34.25 8.87 6.24
C ASP A 90 -34.08 9.45 4.83
N THR A 91 -33.21 10.45 4.67
CA THR A 91 -32.80 10.97 3.36
C THR A 91 -31.70 10.09 2.73
N TYR A 92 -31.89 9.64 1.49
CA TYR A 92 -30.92 8.80 0.76
C TYR A 92 -30.43 9.49 -0.52
N ASP A 93 -29.45 10.39 -0.38
CA ASP A 93 -28.75 11.01 -1.50
C ASP A 93 -27.24 10.70 -1.42
N PRO A 94 -26.78 9.61 -2.06
CA PRO A 94 -25.38 9.22 -2.02
C PRO A 94 -24.47 10.23 -2.72
N LYS A 95 -24.98 10.94 -3.74
CA LYS A 95 -24.21 11.94 -4.47
C LYS A 95 -24.00 13.18 -3.62
N ALA A 96 -25.05 13.72 -3.01
CA ALA A 96 -24.92 14.88 -2.13
C ALA A 96 -24.03 14.58 -0.92
N LEU A 97 -24.17 13.39 -0.33
CA LEU A 97 -23.29 12.93 0.76
C LEU A 97 -21.82 12.86 0.30
N TRP A 98 -21.57 12.24 -0.85
CA TRP A 98 -20.23 12.13 -1.43
C TRP A 98 -19.61 13.51 -1.71
N ASP A 99 -20.36 14.41 -2.36
CA ASP A 99 -19.90 15.76 -2.67
C ASP A 99 -19.63 16.59 -1.41
N SER A 100 -20.44 16.43 -0.36
CA SER A 100 -20.22 17.09 0.93
C SER A 100 -18.89 16.67 1.57
N ILE A 101 -18.60 15.36 1.56
CA ILE A 101 -17.34 14.81 2.06
C ILE A 101 -16.16 15.31 1.21
N LEU A 102 -16.29 15.29 -0.13
CA LEU A 102 -15.25 15.79 -1.03
C LEU A 102 -15.00 17.28 -0.85
N SER A 103 -16.05 18.09 -0.70
CA SER A 103 -15.95 19.53 -0.49
C SER A 103 -15.19 19.85 0.80
N TYR A 104 -15.46 19.09 1.86
CA TYR A 104 -14.80 19.28 3.15
C TYR A 104 -13.29 18.99 3.07
N TYR A 105 -12.87 17.84 2.54
CA TYR A 105 -11.46 17.44 2.55
C TYR A 105 -10.64 17.84 1.31
N ALA A 106 -11.27 17.88 0.14
CA ALA A 106 -10.65 18.18 -1.15
C ALA A 106 -11.07 19.54 -1.72
N GLY A 107 -11.81 20.34 -0.95
CA GLY A 107 -12.13 21.71 -1.32
C GLY A 107 -10.86 22.54 -1.50
N ARG A 108 -10.80 23.36 -2.56
CA ARG A 108 -9.65 24.21 -2.91
C ARG A 108 -9.51 25.46 -2.01
N THR A 109 -9.68 25.27 -0.72
CA THR A 109 -9.57 26.32 0.29
C THR A 109 -8.10 26.51 0.70
N VAL A 110 -7.75 27.70 1.17
CA VAL A 110 -6.41 27.98 1.70
C VAL A 110 -6.14 27.14 2.94
N GLU A 111 -7.15 26.97 3.80
CA GLU A 111 -7.09 26.15 5.00
C GLU A 111 -6.76 24.68 4.69
N ASN A 112 -7.48 24.06 3.74
CA ASN A 112 -7.18 22.67 3.35
C ASN A 112 -5.78 22.54 2.75
N THR A 113 -5.34 23.54 1.98
CA THR A 113 -3.98 23.58 1.43
C THR A 113 -2.94 23.64 2.55
N ALA A 114 -3.14 24.51 3.55
CA ALA A 114 -2.24 24.66 4.69
C ALA A 114 -2.18 23.39 5.55
N ASN A 115 -3.34 22.80 5.86
CA ASN A 115 -3.43 21.56 6.64
C ASN A 115 -2.73 20.40 5.92
N LEU A 116 -2.84 20.32 4.59
CA LEU A 116 -2.13 19.30 3.80
C LEU A 116 -0.61 19.56 3.74
N MET A 117 -0.19 20.82 3.66
CA MET A 117 1.23 21.18 3.75
C MET A 117 1.82 20.81 5.11
N GLU A 118 1.16 21.18 6.21
CA GLU A 118 1.58 20.82 7.56
C GLU A 118 1.69 19.30 7.69
N ARG A 119 0.69 18.58 7.20
CA ARG A 119 0.68 17.12 7.25
C ARG A 119 1.78 16.45 6.42
N LEU A 120 2.06 16.96 5.22
CA LEU A 120 3.18 16.50 4.40
C LEU A 120 4.51 16.85 5.05
N HIS A 121 4.58 18.04 5.66
CA HIS A 121 5.73 18.47 6.41
C HIS A 121 5.97 17.50 7.56
N ASP A 122 4.99 17.23 8.41
CA ASP A 122 5.17 16.41 9.62
C ASP A 122 5.30 14.91 9.34
N HIS A 123 5.10 14.48 8.10
CA HIS A 123 5.29 13.08 7.71
C HIS A 123 6.73 12.61 7.98
N THR A 124 6.84 11.45 8.62
CA THR A 124 8.10 10.79 8.94
C THR A 124 8.21 9.48 8.19
N PHE A 125 9.38 9.21 7.63
CA PHE A 125 9.69 7.94 6.97
C PHE A 125 10.28 6.98 8.00
N ASP A 126 9.46 6.05 8.50
CA ASP A 126 9.91 5.01 9.43
C ASP A 126 10.64 3.90 8.67
N GLU A 127 11.74 3.39 9.22
CA GLU A 127 12.51 2.27 8.68
C GLU A 127 11.71 0.97 8.71
N ALA A 128 10.93 0.75 9.78
CA ALA A 128 10.16 -0.48 9.97
C ALA A 128 9.02 -0.62 8.94
N ASP A 129 8.41 0.50 8.55
CA ASP A 129 7.27 0.53 7.63
C ASP A 129 7.43 1.58 6.50
N MET A 130 8.62 1.57 5.89
CA MET A 130 8.98 2.51 4.84
C MET A 130 8.00 2.46 3.65
N GLN A 131 7.53 1.26 3.28
CA GLN A 131 6.65 1.11 2.12
C GLN A 131 5.29 1.76 2.34
N THR A 132 4.71 1.58 3.53
CA THR A 132 3.45 2.23 3.89
C THR A 132 3.63 3.74 4.05
N SER A 133 4.77 4.18 4.58
CA SER A 133 5.13 5.61 4.65
C SER A 133 5.17 6.24 3.26
N ILE A 134 5.88 5.62 2.30
CA ILE A 134 5.95 6.08 0.91
C ILE A 134 4.55 6.16 0.27
N ASN A 135 3.73 5.12 0.46
CA ASN A 135 2.37 5.09 -0.08
C ASN A 135 1.48 6.17 0.52
N THR A 136 1.58 6.37 1.84
CA THR A 136 0.83 7.42 2.55
C THR A 136 1.25 8.80 2.08
N PHE A 137 2.56 9.07 2.00
CA PHE A 137 3.09 10.32 1.48
C PHE A 137 2.59 10.58 0.05
N ARG A 138 2.66 9.56 -0.82
CA ARG A 138 2.17 9.65 -2.20
C ARG A 138 0.69 10.01 -2.27
N SER A 139 -0.15 9.40 -1.44
CA SER A 139 -1.59 9.68 -1.40
C SER A 139 -1.88 11.10 -0.93
N VAL A 140 -1.24 11.55 0.16
CA VAL A 140 -1.40 12.92 0.69
C VAL A 140 -0.87 13.94 -0.33
N TYR A 141 0.25 13.65 -0.99
CA TYR A 141 0.84 14.53 -2.01
C TYR A 141 -0.07 14.71 -3.23
N LYS A 142 -0.69 13.63 -3.71
CA LYS A 142 -1.68 13.72 -4.79
C LYS A 142 -2.87 14.59 -4.40
N LEU A 143 -3.36 14.45 -3.17
CA LEU A 143 -4.44 15.30 -2.65
C LEU A 143 -4.01 16.76 -2.54
N MET A 144 -2.78 17.03 -2.09
CA MET A 144 -2.20 18.36 -2.07
C MET A 144 -2.20 19.01 -3.46
N LEU A 145 -1.78 18.29 -4.50
CA LEU A 145 -1.82 18.78 -5.89
C LEU A 145 -3.25 19.10 -6.36
N GLU A 146 -4.26 18.31 -5.97
CA GLU A 146 -5.67 18.53 -6.32
C GLU A 146 -6.21 19.81 -5.64
N VAL A 147 -5.94 19.97 -4.34
CA VAL A 147 -6.42 21.09 -3.52
C VAL A 147 -5.70 22.39 -3.86
N SER A 148 -4.40 22.32 -4.16
CA SER A 148 -3.56 23.47 -4.46
C SER A 148 -3.55 23.86 -5.94
N SER A 149 -4.33 23.17 -6.77
CA SER A 149 -4.42 23.43 -8.21
C SER A 149 -4.79 24.90 -8.49
N GLY A 150 -3.93 25.58 -9.25
CA GLY A 150 -4.07 27.01 -9.59
C GLY A 150 -3.51 27.98 -8.54
N ARG A 151 -2.97 27.50 -7.41
CA ARG A 151 -2.32 28.35 -6.39
C ARG A 151 -0.80 28.32 -6.47
N PHE A 152 -0.23 27.14 -6.68
CA PHE A 152 1.21 26.94 -6.79
C PHE A 152 1.55 26.36 -8.15
N ASP A 153 2.71 26.75 -8.66
CA ASP A 153 3.31 26.07 -9.80
C ASP A 153 3.67 24.63 -9.42
N LYS A 154 3.29 23.68 -10.28
CA LYS A 154 3.46 22.25 -10.01
C LYS A 154 4.93 21.86 -9.89
N ASN A 155 5.79 22.39 -10.76
CA ASN A 155 7.21 22.01 -10.78
C ASN A 155 7.91 22.50 -9.52
N THR A 156 7.57 23.72 -9.08
CA THR A 156 8.08 24.30 -7.83
C THR A 156 7.64 23.46 -6.62
N LEU A 157 6.37 23.05 -6.58
CA LEU A 157 5.85 22.21 -5.51
C LEU A 157 6.54 20.84 -5.49
N GLU A 158 6.72 20.20 -6.65
CA GLU A 158 7.41 18.92 -6.79
C GLU A 158 8.86 18.99 -6.30
N ALA A 159 9.62 19.97 -6.76
CA ALA A 159 11.01 20.16 -6.36
C ALA A 159 11.13 20.38 -4.84
N LEU A 160 10.31 21.27 -4.28
CA LEU A 160 10.32 21.59 -2.85
C LEU A 160 10.10 20.33 -2.00
N TRP A 161 9.05 19.56 -2.30
CA TRP A 161 8.74 18.36 -1.52
C TRP A 161 9.76 17.26 -1.71
N ILE A 162 10.36 17.10 -2.91
CA ILE A 162 11.45 16.15 -3.11
C ILE A 162 12.63 16.49 -2.18
N PHE A 163 13.01 17.76 -2.09
CA PHE A 163 14.08 18.19 -1.18
C PHE A 163 13.75 17.91 0.28
N PHE A 164 12.50 18.17 0.71
CA PHE A 164 12.04 17.84 2.06
C PHE A 164 12.11 16.35 2.35
N VAL A 165 11.61 15.51 1.43
CA VAL A 165 11.66 14.05 1.61
C VAL A 165 13.10 13.59 1.74
N ILE A 166 14.00 14.00 0.85
CA ILE A 166 15.41 13.59 0.91
C ILE A 166 16.05 13.93 2.26
N LYS A 167 15.77 15.12 2.81
CA LYS A 167 16.31 15.54 4.10
C LYS A 167 15.75 14.73 5.27
N ARG A 168 14.53 14.22 5.15
CA ARG A 168 13.83 13.41 6.17
C ARG A 168 14.03 11.90 6.04
N LEU A 169 14.68 11.42 4.97
CA LEU A 169 14.98 9.99 4.83
C LEU A 169 15.88 9.49 5.97
N PRO A 170 15.63 8.27 6.49
CA PRO A 170 16.47 7.60 7.49
C PRO A 170 17.91 7.37 7.02
N SER A 171 18.80 7.14 8.00
CA SER A 171 20.24 6.93 7.77
C SER A 171 20.59 5.87 6.73
N PRO A 172 19.90 4.71 6.63
CA PRO A 172 20.18 3.70 5.59
C PRO A 172 20.14 4.24 4.15
N PHE A 173 19.41 5.33 3.91
CA PHE A 173 19.25 5.95 2.58
C PHE A 173 20.30 7.04 2.28
N TYR A 174 21.36 7.14 3.08
CA TYR A 174 22.40 8.17 2.89
C TYR A 174 23.06 8.12 1.49
N VAL A 175 23.34 6.91 0.98
CA VAL A 175 23.91 6.74 -0.36
C VAL A 175 22.93 7.21 -1.43
N PHE A 176 21.66 6.82 -1.32
CA PHE A 176 20.61 7.27 -2.22
C PHE A 176 20.48 8.80 -2.22
N ARG A 177 20.47 9.43 -1.04
CA ARG A 177 20.49 10.90 -0.89
C ARG A 177 21.65 11.53 -1.67
N THR A 178 22.86 10.99 -1.53
CA THR A 178 24.05 11.53 -2.19
C THR A 178 23.97 11.38 -3.71
N LEU A 179 23.49 10.22 -4.20
CA LEU A 179 23.33 9.95 -5.63
C LEU A 179 22.25 10.84 -6.27
N GLN A 180 21.16 11.11 -5.57
CA GLN A 180 20.13 12.03 -6.06
C GLN A 180 20.73 13.43 -6.26
N PHE A 181 21.39 13.98 -5.24
CA PHE A 181 22.02 15.31 -5.35
C PHE A 181 23.12 15.40 -6.40
N SER A 182 23.91 14.33 -6.62
CA SER A 182 24.95 14.34 -7.64
C SER A 182 24.41 14.19 -9.07
N SER A 183 23.24 13.55 -9.22
CA SER A 183 22.60 13.36 -10.52
C SER A 183 21.90 14.61 -11.04
N TRP A 184 21.52 15.54 -10.16
CA TRP A 184 20.76 16.73 -10.52
C TRP A 184 21.68 17.83 -11.03
N LYS A 185 21.33 18.34 -12.21
CA LYS A 185 21.92 19.52 -12.86
C LYS A 185 20.91 20.67 -12.88
N ASP A 186 21.35 21.84 -13.33
CA ASP A 186 20.52 23.07 -13.34
C ASP A 186 19.20 22.91 -14.12
N ASP A 187 19.16 22.06 -15.16
CA ASP A 187 17.96 21.81 -16.00
C ASP A 187 17.11 20.59 -15.56
N THR A 188 17.28 20.11 -14.33
CA THR A 188 16.59 18.88 -13.90
C THR A 188 15.09 19.11 -13.75
N VAL A 189 14.30 18.36 -14.52
CA VAL A 189 12.85 18.28 -14.33
C VAL A 189 12.57 17.36 -13.16
N PHE A 190 12.13 17.94 -12.06
CA PHE A 190 11.70 17.22 -10.88
C PHE A 190 10.35 16.56 -11.12
N SER A 191 10.22 15.29 -10.73
CA SER A 191 8.97 14.53 -10.76
C SER A 191 8.88 13.72 -9.49
N MET A 192 7.89 14.02 -8.65
CA MET A 192 7.70 13.31 -7.39
C MET A 192 7.42 11.82 -7.63
N THR A 193 6.66 11.49 -8.66
CA THR A 193 6.37 10.10 -9.01
C THR A 193 7.64 9.32 -9.34
N THR A 194 8.51 9.89 -10.18
CA THR A 194 9.79 9.28 -10.56
C THR A 194 10.69 9.11 -9.33
N PHE A 195 10.77 10.15 -8.49
CA PHE A 195 11.55 10.13 -7.27
C PHE A 195 11.09 9.05 -6.29
N LEU A 196 9.78 8.95 -6.00
CA LEU A 196 9.25 7.94 -5.09
C LEU A 196 9.43 6.51 -5.64
N SER A 197 9.31 6.30 -6.96
CA SER A 197 9.61 5.00 -7.57
C SER A 197 11.09 4.63 -7.48
N ALA A 198 12.00 5.60 -7.63
CA ALA A 198 13.43 5.37 -7.39
C ALA A 198 13.71 5.00 -5.92
N LEU A 199 13.02 5.66 -4.97
CA LEU A 199 13.12 5.36 -3.54
C LEU A 199 12.60 3.95 -3.22
N GLU A 200 11.49 3.51 -3.81
CA GLU A 200 10.97 2.14 -3.67
C GLU A 200 11.93 1.09 -4.23
N THR A 201 12.59 1.40 -5.35
CA THR A 201 13.61 0.53 -5.95
C THR A 201 14.81 0.37 -5.02
N GLU A 202 15.24 1.47 -4.39
CA GLU A 202 16.31 1.42 -3.39
C GLU A 202 15.88 0.64 -2.14
N LEU A 203 14.65 0.82 -1.66
CA LEU A 203 14.11 0.03 -0.55
C LEU A 203 14.14 -1.47 -0.86
N ARG A 204 13.78 -1.87 -2.08
CA ARG A 204 13.85 -3.27 -2.52
C ARG A 204 15.30 -3.76 -2.53
N ARG A 205 16.23 -2.97 -3.07
CA ARG A 205 17.66 -3.29 -3.08
C ARG A 205 18.21 -3.51 -1.67
N GLN A 206 17.84 -2.68 -0.69
CA GLN A 206 18.28 -2.84 0.69
C GLN A 206 17.76 -4.14 1.32
N LYS A 207 16.49 -4.49 1.08
CA LYS A 207 15.91 -5.76 1.54
C LYS A 207 16.63 -6.97 0.94
N GLU A 208 17.00 -6.90 -0.34
CA GLU A 208 17.77 -7.96 -1.02
C GLU A 208 19.17 -8.12 -0.42
N VAL A 209 19.88 -7.02 -0.18
CA VAL A 209 21.21 -7.04 0.47
C VAL A 209 21.14 -7.64 1.87
N GLN A 210 20.12 -7.28 2.66
CA GLN A 210 19.91 -7.84 3.99
C GLN A 210 19.61 -9.34 3.94
N ALA A 211 18.73 -9.78 3.03
CA ALA A 211 18.42 -11.19 2.84
C ALA A 211 19.65 -12.02 2.43
N GLN A 212 20.50 -11.49 1.55
CA GLN A 212 21.76 -12.11 1.15
C GLN A 212 22.77 -12.20 2.31
N ALA A 213 22.87 -11.14 3.12
CA ALA A 213 23.72 -11.15 4.31
C ALA A 213 23.27 -12.20 5.33
N THR A 214 21.96 -12.33 5.57
CA THR A 214 21.39 -13.37 6.44
C THR A 214 21.66 -14.76 5.88
N ALA A 215 21.43 -14.99 4.59
CA ALA A 215 21.70 -16.28 3.95
C ALA A 215 23.18 -16.68 4.05
N THR A 216 24.08 -15.71 3.87
CA THR A 216 25.53 -15.92 3.99
C THR A 216 25.92 -16.24 5.44
N ALA A 217 25.36 -15.53 6.42
CA ALA A 217 25.58 -15.81 7.85
C ALA A 217 25.08 -17.20 8.26
N THR A 218 23.90 -17.63 7.77
CA THR A 218 23.37 -18.99 8.01
C THR A 218 24.24 -20.07 7.37
N ALA A 219 24.76 -19.84 6.16
CA ALA A 219 25.68 -20.76 5.49
C ALA A 219 27.02 -20.88 6.24
N LEU A 220 27.56 -19.77 6.76
CA LEU A 220 28.76 -19.75 7.61
C LEU A 220 28.55 -20.47 8.96
N ALA A 221 27.41 -20.27 9.61
CA ALA A 221 27.09 -20.99 10.86
C ALA A 221 26.95 -22.51 10.65
N THR A 222 26.36 -22.92 9.51
CA THR A 222 26.23 -24.34 9.16
C THR A 222 27.58 -25.00 8.87
N THR A 223 28.52 -24.27 8.25
CA THR A 223 29.88 -24.76 7.98
C THR A 223 30.78 -24.79 9.22
N GLN A 224 30.59 -23.89 10.19
CA GLN A 224 31.29 -23.96 11.48
C GLN A 224 30.86 -25.17 12.32
N ASN A 225 29.58 -25.52 12.36
CA ASN A 225 29.10 -26.73 13.06
C ASN A 225 29.63 -28.02 12.42
N PHE A 226 29.84 -28.05 11.10
CA PHE A 226 30.47 -29.21 10.44
C PHE A 226 31.95 -29.38 10.81
N ARG A 227 32.68 -28.29 11.09
CA ARG A 227 34.09 -28.36 11.51
C ARG A 227 34.28 -28.76 12.97
N GLN A 228 33.37 -28.41 13.88
CA GLN A 228 33.47 -28.83 15.29
C GLN A 228 33.15 -30.32 15.52
N ASN A 229 32.31 -30.93 14.68
CA ASN A 229 32.00 -32.36 14.80
C ASN A 229 33.09 -33.30 14.25
N GLN A 230 34.07 -32.81 13.48
CA GLN A 230 35.20 -33.63 13.02
C GLN A 230 36.37 -33.70 14.01
N SER A 231 36.48 -32.78 14.97
CA SER A 231 37.56 -32.80 15.97
C SER A 231 37.27 -33.65 17.21
N ASN A 232 36.07 -34.20 17.36
CA ASN A 232 35.68 -35.02 18.53
C ASN A 232 35.49 -36.52 18.24
N GLN A 233 35.92 -37.03 17.08
CA GLN A 233 35.97 -38.48 16.81
C GLN A 233 37.41 -38.98 16.68
N SER A 234 38.19 -38.87 17.76
CA SER A 234 39.35 -39.74 17.95
C SER A 234 39.57 -40.04 19.42
N HIS A 235 38.75 -40.93 19.99
CA HIS A 235 39.16 -41.90 21.02
C HIS A 235 37.94 -42.75 21.41
N GLY A 236 37.84 -43.91 20.79
CA GLY A 236 36.83 -44.94 21.09
C GLY A 236 37.43 -46.30 20.80
N SER A 237 38.37 -46.72 21.64
CA SER A 237 38.91 -48.07 21.64
C SER A 237 37.85 -49.00 22.24
N ASN A 238 37.37 -49.99 21.49
CA ASN A 238 36.77 -51.18 22.10
C ASN A 238 36.93 -52.43 21.23
N ASN A 239 37.08 -53.53 21.92
CA ASN A 239 37.82 -54.74 21.56
C ASN A 239 36.93 -55.87 21.00
N ASN A 240 37.55 -56.79 20.24
CA ASN A 240 37.12 -58.15 19.84
C ASN A 240 35.92 -58.25 18.84
N ASN A 241 35.87 -59.17 17.86
CA ASN A 241 36.36 -60.54 17.82
C ASN A 241 36.49 -61.10 16.37
N ASN A 242 37.22 -62.21 16.24
CA ASN A 242 37.56 -63.02 15.04
C ASN A 242 36.45 -63.27 13.99
N ASN A 243 36.78 -63.30 12.68
CA ASN A 243 37.10 -64.53 11.91
C ASN A 243 37.25 -64.28 10.38
N ARG A 244 38.26 -64.94 9.79
CA ARG A 244 38.49 -65.38 8.40
C ARG A 244 37.50 -64.94 7.29
N ASN A 245 37.99 -64.31 6.21
CA ASN A 245 38.24 -65.01 4.93
C ASN A 245 38.91 -64.12 3.85
N ARG A 246 39.51 -64.82 2.89
CA ARG A 246 40.34 -64.40 1.76
C ARG A 246 39.64 -63.45 0.76
N GLY A 247 40.41 -62.56 0.11
CA GLY A 247 40.00 -62.01 -1.18
C GLY A 247 40.68 -60.71 -1.62
N ARG A 248 41.83 -60.82 -2.30
CA ARG A 248 42.38 -59.96 -3.39
C ARG A 248 42.23 -58.41 -3.31
N ARG A 249 43.38 -57.72 -3.19
CA ARG A 249 43.62 -56.42 -3.87
C ARG A 249 43.74 -56.67 -5.39
N PRO A 250 43.42 -55.70 -6.28
CA PRO A 250 44.30 -54.56 -6.57
C PRO A 250 43.45 -53.29 -6.88
N PHE A 251 43.87 -52.10 -7.28
CA PHE A 251 45.11 -51.44 -7.67
C PHE A 251 44.80 -49.93 -7.64
N CYS A 252 45.80 -49.06 -7.50
CA CYS A 252 45.63 -47.62 -7.68
C CYS A 252 45.49 -47.27 -9.17
N GLN A 253 44.81 -46.17 -9.52
CA GLN A 253 45.40 -45.18 -10.43
C GLN A 253 44.68 -43.84 -10.36
N ASN A 254 45.46 -42.80 -10.04
CA ASN A 254 45.16 -41.43 -10.39
C ASN A 254 45.27 -41.26 -11.91
N GLY A 255 44.37 -40.45 -12.46
CA GLY A 255 44.34 -39.91 -13.81
C GLY A 255 43.19 -38.92 -13.87
#